data_AF-A0A1E4LMW5-F1
#
_entry.id   AF-A0A1E4LMW5-F1
#
_cell.length_a   1.000
_cell.length_b   1.000
_cell.length_c   1.000
_cell.angle_alpha   90.00
_cell.angle_beta   90.00
_cell.angle_gamma   90.00
#
_symmetry.space_group_name_H-M   'P 1'
#
loop_
_entity.id
_entity.type
_entity.pdbx_description
1 polymer ?
#
loop_
_entity_poly.entity_id
_entity_poly.type
_entity_poly.pdbx_seq_one_letter_code
_entity_poly.pdbx_strand_id
1 'polypeptide(L)'
;MSISSSSYYSVSTSTSKGISGLASGLDTESMVKKMLAGTQAKIDKQEALKQQTLWKQQIYQDVIKSINGFYGKYFDTSYGSTLQTNFASASFFDSMTTQVKSGDAVSIVGTSTSALSGEMRIAVKELASAASMVSDQKMSVGKTLLGSAVTADVLNAQFDRTLVLRVDEQNLSIDLNQISSTDEMVASINRAFSDANLSGVTARLQDGALRIVTDSAERKIALGSGSTTLGLKAAGLSASRTAEVKAVDGTVTGNMLQGGHHA
;
A
#
# COMPACT_ATOMS: atom_id res chain seq x y z
N MET A 1 56.16 14.34 -19.61
CA MET A 1 55.61 14.64 -20.95
C MET A 1 56.70 15.36 -21.73
N SER A 2 57.17 14.76 -22.84
CA SER A 2 58.28 15.27 -23.63
C SER A 2 57.87 16.54 -24.39
N ILE A 3 58.60 17.64 -24.19
CA ILE A 3 58.47 18.87 -24.97
C ILE A 3 59.47 18.78 -26.12
N SER A 4 59.02 18.29 -27.28
CA SER A 4 59.80 18.40 -28.52
C SER A 4 59.68 19.82 -29.06
N SER A 5 60.74 20.62 -28.85
CA SER A 5 60.96 21.86 -29.59
C SER A 5 61.55 21.52 -30.96
N SER A 6 60.73 21.45 -32.01
CA SER A 6 61.21 21.42 -33.39
C SER A 6 61.18 22.82 -33.99
N SER A 7 62.34 23.48 -34.04
CA SER A 7 62.55 24.75 -34.75
C SER A 7 62.73 24.48 -36.25
N TYR A 8 61.73 24.74 -37.07
CA TYR A 8 61.88 24.70 -38.53
C TYR A 8 62.31 26.08 -39.04
N TYR A 9 63.60 26.23 -39.35
CA TYR A 9 64.10 27.34 -40.16
C TYR A 9 63.91 26.99 -41.64
N SER A 10 63.00 27.65 -42.33
CA SER A 10 62.93 27.60 -43.79
C SER A 10 63.74 28.75 -44.37
N VAL A 11 64.91 28.47 -44.94
CA VAL A 11 65.68 29.42 -45.76
C VAL A 11 64.98 29.54 -47.11
N SER A 12 64.46 30.73 -47.41
CA SER A 12 63.88 31.05 -48.72
C SER A 12 65.01 31.29 -49.72
N THR A 13 65.26 30.33 -50.61
CA THR A 13 66.11 30.51 -51.79
C THR A 13 65.42 31.41 -52.81
N SER A 14 65.97 32.60 -53.04
CA SER A 14 65.58 33.51 -54.12
C SER A 14 65.84 32.85 -55.49
N THR A 15 64.78 32.43 -56.16
CA THR A 15 64.84 32.00 -57.57
C THR A 15 64.48 33.19 -58.46
N SER A 16 65.44 33.68 -59.24
CA SER A 16 65.18 34.62 -60.33
C SER A 16 64.33 33.90 -61.39
N LYS A 17 63.12 34.39 -61.64
CA LYS A 17 62.32 33.94 -62.79
C LYS A 17 62.59 34.87 -63.96
N GLY A 18 63.60 34.51 -64.75
CA GLY A 18 63.75 35.03 -66.10
C GLY A 18 62.53 34.65 -66.94
N ILE A 19 61.97 35.63 -67.63
CA ILE A 19 60.91 35.46 -68.62
C ILE A 19 61.55 34.76 -69.84
N SER A 20 61.14 33.54 -70.14
CA SER A 20 61.43 32.90 -71.42
C SER A 20 60.37 31.87 -71.77
N GLY A 21 59.82 31.98 -72.98
CA GLY A 21 59.14 30.87 -73.65
C GLY A 21 57.65 31.09 -73.90
N LEU A 22 57.35 31.51 -75.12
CA LEU A 22 56.03 31.69 -75.72
C LEU A 22 55.21 30.39 -75.72
N ALA A 23 54.27 30.26 -74.78
CA ALA A 23 53.11 29.39 -74.92
C ALA A 23 51.97 29.93 -74.03
N SER A 24 51.02 30.60 -74.67
CA SER A 24 49.65 30.93 -74.26
C SER A 24 49.24 30.64 -72.81
N GLY A 25 49.01 31.71 -72.05
CA GLY A 25 48.47 31.71 -70.70
C GLY A 25 49.29 32.61 -69.78
N LEU A 26 49.16 33.93 -69.92
CA LEU A 26 49.61 34.87 -68.88
C LEU A 26 48.83 34.52 -67.60
N ASP A 27 49.39 33.62 -66.80
CA ASP A 27 48.86 33.18 -65.51
C ASP A 27 49.14 34.30 -64.48
N THR A 28 48.47 35.44 -64.71
CA THR A 28 48.43 36.59 -63.82
C THR A 28 47.95 36.17 -62.44
N GLU A 29 47.09 35.16 -62.36
CA GLU A 29 46.60 34.56 -61.12
C GLU A 29 47.74 33.91 -60.31
N SER A 30 48.62 33.13 -60.92
CA SER A 30 49.79 32.53 -60.26
C SER A 30 50.82 33.57 -59.82
N MET A 31 50.96 34.67 -60.57
CA MET A 31 51.81 35.80 -60.16
C MET A 31 51.21 36.54 -58.96
N VAL A 32 49.92 36.87 -59.01
CA VAL A 32 49.18 37.48 -57.89
C VAL A 32 49.19 36.57 -56.66
N LYS A 33 48.98 35.26 -56.85
CA LYS A 33 49.05 34.27 -55.78
C LYS A 33 50.44 34.21 -55.13
N LYS A 34 51.52 34.33 -55.90
CA LYS A 34 52.88 34.43 -55.37
C LYS A 34 53.14 35.74 -54.64
N MET A 35 52.58 36.86 -55.10
CA MET A 35 52.67 38.14 -54.38
C MET A 35 51.86 38.13 -53.07
N LEU A 36 50.73 37.42 -53.04
CA LEU A 36 49.89 37.26 -51.84
C LEU A 36 50.38 36.15 -50.90
N ALA A 37 51.20 35.20 -51.36
CA ALA A 37 51.70 34.08 -50.56
C ALA A 37 52.42 34.55 -49.28
N GLY A 38 53.15 35.67 -49.33
CA GLY A 38 53.79 36.25 -48.16
C GLY A 38 52.78 36.76 -47.11
N THR A 39 51.65 37.33 -47.56
CA THR A 39 50.56 37.77 -46.68
C THR A 39 49.80 36.57 -46.12
N GLN A 40 49.52 35.56 -46.95
CA GLN A 40 48.88 34.32 -46.51
C GLN A 40 49.74 33.62 -45.43
N ALA A 41 51.05 33.53 -45.62
CA ALA A 41 51.96 32.96 -44.62
C ALA A 41 51.93 33.74 -43.29
N LYS A 42 51.77 35.07 -43.32
CA LYS A 42 51.57 35.87 -42.11
C LYS A 42 50.22 35.58 -41.45
N ILE A 43 49.15 35.43 -42.23
CA ILE A 43 47.82 35.05 -41.73
C ILE A 43 47.89 33.67 -41.06
N ASP A 44 48.49 32.69 -41.72
CA ASP A 44 48.63 31.32 -41.20
C ASP A 44 49.43 31.31 -39.88
N LYS A 45 50.49 32.11 -39.79
CA LYS A 45 51.25 32.28 -38.55
C LYS A 45 50.40 32.88 -37.43
N GLN A 46 49.57 33.87 -37.73
CA GLN A 46 48.67 34.47 -36.74
C GLN A 46 47.55 33.52 -36.31
N GLU A 47 46.95 32.77 -37.24
CA GLU A 47 45.96 31.74 -36.92
C GLU A 47 46.57 30.61 -36.07
N ALA A 48 47.81 30.19 -36.36
CA ALA A 48 48.52 29.22 -35.52
C ALA A 48 48.76 29.76 -34.10
N LEU A 49 49.19 31.02 -33.95
CA LEU A 49 49.37 31.66 -32.63
C LEU A 49 48.04 31.80 -31.88
N LYS A 50 46.96 32.14 -32.58
CA LYS A 50 45.60 32.18 -32.03
C LYS A 50 45.15 30.80 -31.56
N GLN A 51 45.34 29.75 -32.36
CA GLN A 51 45.01 28.38 -31.97
C GLN A 51 45.81 27.92 -30.74
N GLN A 52 47.12 28.21 -30.70
CA GLN A 52 47.94 27.92 -29.51
C GLN A 52 47.44 28.64 -28.27
N THR A 53 46.98 29.89 -28.42
CA THR A 53 46.41 30.67 -27.31
C THR A 53 45.10 30.06 -26.83
N LEU A 54 44.23 29.62 -27.74
CA LEU A 54 42.98 28.92 -27.39
C LEU A 54 43.27 27.60 -26.68
N TRP A 55 44.25 26.80 -27.15
CA TRP A 55 44.65 25.57 -26.45
C TRP A 55 45.20 25.85 -25.05
N LYS A 56 46.02 26.91 -24.88
CA LYS A 56 46.48 27.32 -23.55
C LYS A 56 45.32 27.69 -22.63
N GLN A 57 44.34 28.46 -23.13
CA GLN A 57 43.14 28.82 -22.36
C GLN A 57 42.34 27.57 -21.96
N GLN A 58 42.14 26.63 -22.89
CA GLN A 58 41.43 25.38 -22.62
C GLN A 58 42.12 24.57 -21.54
N ILE A 59 43.44 24.40 -21.63
CA ILE A 59 44.24 23.71 -20.61
C ILE A 59 44.09 24.38 -19.25
N TYR A 60 44.15 25.72 -19.18
CA TYR A 60 43.93 26.43 -17.92
C TYR A 60 42.53 26.20 -17.36
N GLN A 61 41.48 26.26 -18.19
CA GLN A 61 40.12 26.00 -17.73
C GLN A 61 39.95 24.57 -17.20
N ASP A 62 40.53 23.58 -17.87
CA ASP A 62 40.40 22.18 -17.46
C ASP A 62 41.15 21.88 -16.16
N VAL A 63 42.31 22.51 -15.95
CA VAL A 63 43.02 22.46 -14.65
C VAL A 63 42.19 23.13 -13.55
N ILE A 64 41.63 24.32 -13.80
CA ILE A 64 40.79 25.02 -12.81
C ILE A 64 39.56 24.18 -12.44
N LYS A 65 38.88 23.56 -13.42
CA LYS A 65 37.76 22.64 -13.17
C LYS A 65 38.19 21.46 -12.30
N SER A 66 39.36 20.89 -12.58
CA SER A 66 39.90 19.76 -11.80
C SER A 66 40.19 20.16 -10.36
N ILE A 67 40.80 21.33 -10.15
CA ILE A 67 41.09 21.88 -8.82
C ILE A 67 39.79 22.14 -8.04
N ASN A 68 38.83 22.84 -8.65
CA ASN A 68 37.55 23.14 -8.01
C ASN A 68 36.75 21.87 -7.71
N GLY A 69 36.79 20.88 -8.61
CA GLY A 69 36.16 19.58 -8.40
C GLY A 69 36.79 18.80 -7.24
N PHE A 70 38.11 18.85 -7.09
CA PHE A 70 38.80 18.26 -5.95
C PHE A 70 38.45 18.98 -4.64
N TYR A 71 38.52 20.32 -4.64
CA TYR A 71 38.19 21.13 -3.47
C TYR A 71 36.75 20.89 -3.01
N GLY A 72 35.78 20.96 -3.92
CA GLY A 72 34.36 20.73 -3.58
C GLY A 72 34.06 19.32 -3.10
N LYS A 73 34.84 18.30 -3.49
CA LYS A 73 34.64 16.92 -3.03
C LYS A 73 35.23 16.63 -1.66
N TYR A 74 36.36 17.24 -1.32
CA TYR A 74 37.16 16.83 -0.16
C TYR A 74 37.42 17.94 0.86
N PHE A 75 37.19 19.20 0.51
CA PHE A 75 37.56 20.37 1.32
C PHE A 75 36.47 21.45 1.32
N ASP A 76 35.20 21.06 1.21
CA ASP A 76 34.11 22.03 1.32
C ASP A 76 34.05 22.61 2.74
N THR A 77 34.52 23.85 2.88
CA THR A 77 34.54 24.58 4.15
C THR A 77 33.29 25.41 4.39
N SER A 78 32.25 25.24 3.56
CA SER A 78 30.98 25.94 3.73
C SER A 78 30.34 25.56 5.06
N TYR A 79 29.84 26.56 5.78
CA TYR A 79 29.15 26.35 7.06
C TYR A 79 27.95 25.44 6.86
N GLY A 80 27.93 24.30 7.57
CA GLY A 80 26.86 23.30 7.45
C GLY A 80 27.05 22.26 6.34
N SER A 81 28.25 22.14 5.74
CA SER A 81 28.54 21.05 4.80
C SER A 81 28.32 19.69 5.45
N THR A 82 27.49 18.84 4.83
CA THR A 82 27.19 17.48 5.27
C THR A 82 28.03 16.41 4.55
N LEU A 83 29.03 16.86 3.78
CA LEU A 83 29.88 15.99 2.97
C LEU A 83 30.69 15.04 3.86
N GLN A 84 30.38 13.75 3.72
CA GLN A 84 31.05 12.67 4.44
C GLN A 84 32.50 12.43 3.98
N THR A 85 32.95 13.09 2.91
CA THR A 85 34.31 12.98 2.36
C THR A 85 35.19 14.18 2.71
N ASN A 86 34.71 15.07 3.57
CA ASN A 86 35.39 16.32 3.87
C ASN A 86 36.56 16.12 4.84
N PHE A 87 37.78 16.15 4.33
CA PHE A 87 39.00 16.04 5.13
C PHE A 87 39.25 17.26 6.04
N ALA A 88 38.57 18.38 5.82
CA ALA A 88 38.62 19.52 6.72
C ALA A 88 37.62 19.41 7.88
N SER A 89 36.69 18.45 7.84
CA SER A 89 35.72 18.23 8.93
C SER A 89 36.25 17.23 9.96
N ALA A 90 36.15 17.56 11.25
CA ALA A 90 36.46 16.63 12.33
C ALA A 90 35.57 15.37 12.28
N SER A 91 34.32 15.50 11.82
CA SER A 91 33.38 14.39 11.70
C SER A 91 33.84 13.29 10.75
N PHE A 92 34.71 13.61 9.78
CA PHE A 92 35.28 12.61 8.87
C PHE A 92 36.16 11.59 9.61
N PHE A 93 36.88 12.06 10.64
CA PHE A 93 37.80 11.25 11.43
C PHE A 93 37.14 10.64 12.67
N ASP A 94 35.97 11.15 13.03
CA ASP A 94 35.16 10.66 14.14
C ASP A 94 34.36 9.44 13.68
N SER A 95 35.01 8.28 13.60
CA SER A 95 34.37 7.01 13.24
C SER A 95 34.58 5.98 14.34
N MET A 96 33.52 5.24 14.65
CA MET A 96 33.56 4.15 15.63
C MET A 96 33.17 2.84 14.97
N THR A 97 33.82 1.76 15.37
CA THR A 97 33.41 0.39 15.07
C THR A 97 33.04 -0.32 16.35
N THR A 98 32.05 -1.19 16.29
CA THR A 98 31.66 -2.04 17.42
C THR A 98 31.58 -3.47 16.93
N GLN A 99 32.15 -4.37 17.72
CA GLN A 99 32.10 -5.80 17.46
C GLN A 99 31.82 -6.55 18.75
N VAL A 100 31.06 -7.64 18.62
CA VAL A 100 30.86 -8.61 19.70
C VAL A 100 32.05 -9.56 19.67
N LYS A 101 32.90 -9.47 20.70
CA LYS A 101 34.14 -10.25 20.80
C LYS A 101 33.88 -11.74 21.12
N SER A 102 32.76 -12.04 21.79
CA SER A 102 32.39 -13.39 22.23
C SER A 102 30.91 -13.47 22.54
N GLY A 103 30.29 -14.62 22.23
CA GLY A 103 28.88 -14.90 22.46
C GLY A 103 27.97 -14.52 21.29
N ASP A 104 26.76 -15.09 21.29
CA ASP A 104 25.73 -14.95 20.24
C ASP A 104 24.40 -14.39 20.79
N ALA A 105 24.32 -14.11 22.08
CA ALA A 105 23.10 -13.65 22.75
C ALA A 105 22.66 -12.22 22.37
N VAL A 106 23.56 -11.39 21.83
CA VAL A 106 23.29 -9.99 21.46
C VAL A 106 24.02 -9.65 20.15
N SER A 107 23.35 -8.92 19.26
CA SER A 107 23.95 -8.29 18.08
C SER A 107 23.91 -6.77 18.19
N ILE A 108 25.01 -6.09 17.85
CA ILE A 108 25.09 -4.63 17.85
C ILE A 108 25.09 -4.15 16.40
N VAL A 109 24.12 -3.32 16.01
CA VAL A 109 23.88 -2.90 14.62
C VAL A 109 24.23 -1.43 14.37
N GLY A 110 24.59 -0.68 15.42
CA GLY A 110 24.83 0.76 15.32
C GLY A 110 26.09 1.19 16.06
N THR A 111 26.83 2.09 15.42
CA THR A 111 27.98 2.80 15.99
C THR A 111 27.67 4.29 15.87
N SER A 112 27.37 4.95 16.99
CA SER A 112 27.30 6.41 17.03
C SER A 112 28.66 6.95 17.46
N THR A 113 29.05 8.09 16.92
CA THR A 113 30.27 8.79 17.35
C THR A 113 30.16 9.37 18.76
N SER A 114 28.93 9.48 19.27
CA SER A 114 28.67 9.82 20.68
C SER A 114 28.87 8.66 21.66
N ALA A 115 29.16 7.45 21.18
CA ALA A 115 29.39 6.30 22.05
C ALA A 115 30.75 6.43 22.77
N LEU A 116 30.85 5.85 23.96
CA LEU A 116 32.12 5.78 24.69
C LEU A 116 32.96 4.62 24.17
N SER A 117 34.24 4.87 23.94
CA SER A 117 35.20 3.82 23.57
C SER A 117 35.53 2.95 24.78
N GLY A 118 35.45 1.64 24.63
CA GLY A 118 35.81 0.69 25.68
C GLY A 118 35.27 -0.72 25.44
N GLU A 119 35.69 -1.67 26.29
CA GLU A 119 35.12 -3.01 26.33
C GLU A 119 33.96 -3.07 27.34
N MET A 120 32.79 -3.54 26.89
CA MET A 120 31.64 -3.79 27.76
C MET A 120 31.36 -5.29 27.87
N ARG A 121 31.03 -5.76 29.09
CA ARG A 121 30.59 -7.14 29.33
C ARG A 121 29.09 -7.14 29.61
N ILE A 122 28.33 -7.86 28.78
CA ILE A 122 26.88 -7.94 28.87
C ILE A 122 26.50 -9.38 29.26
N ALA A 123 25.68 -9.52 30.30
CA ALA A 123 25.09 -10.79 30.69
C ALA A 123 23.57 -10.73 30.46
N VAL A 124 23.06 -11.57 29.55
CA VAL A 124 21.62 -11.66 29.27
C VAL A 124 21.02 -12.67 30.25
N LYS A 125 20.19 -12.20 31.18
CA LYS A 125 19.50 -13.06 32.16
C LYS A 125 18.18 -13.60 31.61
N GLU A 126 17.34 -12.71 31.08
CA GLU A 126 15.98 -13.00 30.61
C GLU A 126 15.65 -12.13 29.39
N LEU A 127 14.76 -12.62 28.53
CA LEU A 127 14.27 -11.88 27.36
C LEU A 127 12.95 -11.19 27.68
N ALA A 128 12.76 -9.99 27.13
CA ALA A 128 11.45 -9.34 27.20
C ALA A 128 10.45 -10.12 26.36
N SER A 129 9.32 -10.50 26.95
CA SER A 129 8.19 -11.12 26.27
C SER A 129 6.96 -10.20 26.35
N ALA A 130 6.16 -10.17 25.28
CA ALA A 130 4.90 -9.45 25.30
C ALA A 130 3.95 -10.04 26.36
N ALA A 131 3.17 -9.18 27.01
CA ALA A 131 2.11 -9.64 27.90
C ALA A 131 1.06 -10.42 27.09
N SER A 132 0.71 -11.62 27.57
CA SER A 132 -0.39 -12.40 27.01
C SER A 132 -1.30 -12.85 28.14
N MET A 133 -2.60 -12.80 27.89
CA MET A 133 -3.63 -13.28 28.80
C MET A 133 -4.46 -14.31 28.05
N VAL A 134 -4.54 -15.50 28.61
CA VAL A 134 -5.36 -16.59 28.10
C VAL A 134 -6.33 -16.97 29.23
N SER A 135 -7.59 -17.20 28.88
CA SER A 135 -8.57 -17.70 29.84
C SER A 135 -8.23 -19.15 30.21
N ASP A 136 -8.12 -19.44 31.49
CA ASP A 136 -8.00 -20.81 32.01
C ASP A 136 -9.27 -21.64 31.75
N GLN A 137 -10.39 -20.98 31.45
CA GLN A 137 -11.67 -21.63 31.17
C GLN A 137 -11.83 -21.91 29.67
N LYS A 138 -12.10 -23.17 29.34
CA LYS A 138 -12.48 -23.61 28.00
C LYS A 138 -13.96 -23.29 27.76
N MET A 139 -14.26 -22.47 26.76
CA MET A 139 -15.66 -22.27 26.35
C MET A 139 -16.17 -23.53 25.66
N SER A 140 -17.21 -24.14 26.23
CA SER A 140 -17.97 -25.25 25.63
C SER A 140 -19.39 -24.76 25.35
N VAL A 141 -20.01 -25.28 24.28
CA VAL A 141 -21.42 -25.01 23.98
C VAL A 141 -22.28 -25.45 25.17
N GLY A 142 -23.14 -24.57 25.67
CA GLY A 142 -24.08 -24.86 26.78
C GLY A 142 -23.55 -24.61 28.20
N LYS A 143 -22.40 -23.95 28.39
CA LYS A 143 -21.96 -23.48 29.72
C LYS A 143 -22.48 -22.08 30.02
N THR A 144 -23.01 -21.90 31.23
CA THR A 144 -23.47 -20.61 31.74
C THR A 144 -22.28 -19.68 31.99
N LEU A 145 -22.36 -18.46 31.47
CA LEU A 145 -21.38 -17.40 31.76
C LEU A 145 -21.54 -16.97 33.22
N LEU A 146 -20.45 -17.07 33.98
CA LEU A 146 -20.42 -16.71 35.41
C LEU A 146 -20.01 -15.25 35.65
N GLY A 147 -19.73 -14.50 34.58
CA GLY A 147 -19.28 -13.11 34.66
C GLY A 147 -20.43 -12.14 34.94
N SER A 148 -20.24 -11.22 35.87
CA SER A 148 -21.23 -10.17 36.21
C SER A 148 -21.41 -9.11 35.12
N ALA A 149 -20.47 -8.99 34.18
CA ALA A 149 -20.53 -8.02 33.09
C ALA A 149 -21.33 -8.49 31.86
N VAL A 150 -21.51 -9.79 31.68
CA VAL A 150 -22.28 -10.39 30.57
C VAL A 150 -23.21 -11.43 31.16
N THR A 151 -24.45 -11.01 31.45
CA THR A 151 -25.49 -11.91 31.97
C THR A 151 -26.20 -12.62 30.83
N ALA A 152 -26.87 -13.74 31.16
CA ALA A 152 -27.76 -14.43 30.23
C ALA A 152 -28.83 -13.47 29.68
N ASP A 153 -29.34 -12.55 30.49
CA ASP A 153 -30.36 -11.58 30.07
C ASP A 153 -29.83 -10.58 29.03
N VAL A 154 -28.59 -10.11 29.16
CA VAL A 154 -27.95 -9.22 28.17
C VAL A 154 -27.76 -9.95 26.84
N LEU A 155 -27.36 -11.23 26.89
CA LEU A 155 -27.19 -12.03 25.68
C LEU A 155 -28.52 -12.41 25.05
N ASN A 156 -29.51 -12.81 25.84
CA ASN A 156 -30.86 -13.08 25.36
C ASN A 156 -31.45 -11.80 24.74
N ALA A 157 -31.28 -10.62 25.33
CA ALA A 157 -31.74 -9.38 24.71
C ALA A 157 -31.07 -9.08 23.35
N GLN A 158 -29.86 -9.56 23.11
CA GLN A 158 -29.12 -9.34 21.85
C GLN A 158 -29.29 -10.46 20.83
N PHE A 159 -29.54 -11.69 21.27
CA PHE A 159 -29.51 -12.90 20.44
C PHE A 159 -30.79 -13.73 20.49
N ASP A 160 -31.77 -13.38 21.33
CA ASP A 160 -33.04 -14.11 21.43
C ASP A 160 -33.78 -14.10 20.10
N ARG A 161 -34.24 -15.28 19.71
CA ARG A 161 -34.98 -15.56 18.48
C ARG A 161 -36.38 -16.04 18.82
N THR A 162 -37.15 -15.23 19.54
CA THR A 162 -38.57 -15.52 19.79
C THR A 162 -39.45 -14.99 18.66
N LEU A 163 -40.32 -15.85 18.12
CA LEU A 163 -41.40 -15.49 17.19
C LEU A 163 -42.74 -15.62 17.91
N VAL A 164 -43.58 -14.58 17.85
CA VAL A 164 -44.94 -14.64 18.40
C VAL A 164 -45.96 -14.57 17.28
N LEU A 165 -46.80 -15.59 17.19
CA LEU A 165 -47.91 -15.66 16.24
C LEU A 165 -49.23 -15.52 16.99
N ARG A 166 -50.14 -14.71 16.48
CA ARG A 166 -51.51 -14.64 16.99
C ARG A 166 -52.43 -15.37 16.04
N VAL A 167 -53.10 -16.39 16.55
CA VAL A 167 -54.11 -17.17 15.84
C VAL A 167 -55.43 -16.93 16.55
N ASP A 168 -56.37 -16.30 15.87
CA ASP A 168 -57.62 -15.79 16.42
C ASP A 168 -57.35 -14.84 17.61
N GLU A 169 -57.69 -15.24 18.83
CA GLU A 169 -57.42 -14.46 20.06
C GLU A 169 -56.23 -15.00 20.88
N GLN A 170 -55.57 -16.07 20.43
CA GLN A 170 -54.49 -16.71 21.18
C GLN A 170 -53.11 -16.26 20.67
N ASN A 171 -52.23 -15.88 21.60
CA ASN A 171 -50.83 -15.59 21.31
C ASN A 171 -49.97 -16.84 21.57
N LEU A 172 -49.21 -17.24 20.56
CA LEU A 172 -48.30 -18.37 20.61
C LEU A 172 -46.87 -17.85 20.54
N SER A 173 -46.09 -18.08 21.59
CA SER A 173 -44.67 -17.73 21.65
C SER A 173 -43.83 -18.95 21.28
N ILE A 174 -43.04 -18.84 20.23
CA ILE A 174 -42.17 -19.91 19.71
C ILE A 174 -40.71 -19.49 19.89
N ASP A 175 -39.94 -20.33 20.60
CA ASP A 175 -38.50 -20.19 20.77
C ASP A 175 -37.75 -20.80 19.57
N LEU A 176 -36.96 -19.98 18.86
CA LEU A 176 -36.15 -20.39 17.71
C LEU A 176 -34.63 -20.35 18.00
N ASN A 177 -34.20 -20.22 19.26
CA ASN A 177 -32.79 -20.06 19.63
C ASN A 177 -31.93 -21.28 19.30
N GLN A 178 -32.49 -22.48 19.46
CA GLN A 178 -31.78 -23.76 19.28
C GLN A 178 -32.07 -24.44 17.94
N ILE A 179 -32.62 -23.68 16.98
CA ILE A 179 -33.04 -24.21 15.69
C ILE A 179 -31.91 -24.01 14.68
N SER A 180 -31.48 -25.12 14.07
CA SER A 180 -30.32 -25.17 13.19
C SER A 180 -30.67 -25.23 11.70
N SER A 181 -31.93 -25.53 11.38
CA SER A 181 -32.44 -25.61 10.01
C SER A 181 -33.86 -25.05 9.87
N THR A 182 -34.24 -24.72 8.63
CA THR A 182 -35.59 -24.23 8.33
C THR A 182 -36.66 -25.31 8.53
N ASP A 183 -36.33 -26.58 8.38
CA ASP A 183 -37.25 -27.68 8.64
C ASP A 183 -37.55 -27.83 10.13
N GLU A 184 -36.52 -27.72 10.98
CA GLU A 184 -36.69 -27.68 12.45
C GLU A 184 -37.52 -26.46 12.89
N MET A 185 -37.34 -25.33 12.21
CA MET A 185 -38.15 -24.13 12.45
C MET A 185 -39.63 -24.37 12.17
N VAL A 186 -39.95 -24.91 10.99
CA VAL A 186 -41.32 -25.23 10.58
C VAL A 186 -41.92 -26.29 11.51
N ALA A 187 -41.14 -27.30 11.90
CA ALA A 187 -41.57 -28.31 12.86
C ALA A 187 -41.87 -27.72 14.25
N SER A 188 -41.04 -26.80 14.74
CA SER A 188 -41.25 -26.11 16.01
C SER A 188 -42.54 -25.29 16.01
N ILE A 189 -42.81 -24.56 14.92
CA ILE A 189 -44.04 -23.77 14.77
C ILE A 189 -45.28 -24.68 14.69
N ASN A 190 -45.23 -25.76 13.90
CA ASN A 190 -46.34 -26.72 13.81
C ASN A 190 -46.61 -27.43 15.14
N ARG A 191 -45.55 -27.78 15.87
CA ARG A 191 -45.68 -28.32 17.23
C ARG A 191 -46.35 -27.31 18.15
N ALA A 192 -45.96 -26.04 18.08
CA ALA A 192 -46.56 -25.00 18.91
C ALA A 192 -48.07 -24.82 18.61
N PHE A 193 -48.52 -24.97 17.36
CA PHE A 193 -49.96 -25.02 17.04
C PHE A 193 -50.65 -26.24 17.65
N SER A 194 -50.02 -27.42 17.57
CA SER A 194 -50.55 -28.66 18.17
C SER A 194 -50.64 -28.57 19.70
N ASP A 195 -49.60 -28.05 20.34
CA ASP A 195 -49.52 -27.90 21.80
C ASP A 195 -50.56 -26.88 22.31
N ALA A 196 -50.89 -25.86 21.50
CA ALA A 196 -51.98 -24.92 21.75
C ALA A 196 -53.38 -25.44 21.34
N ASN A 197 -53.47 -26.70 20.88
CA ASN A 197 -54.71 -27.33 20.40
C ASN A 197 -55.40 -26.55 19.27
N LEU A 198 -54.62 -25.90 18.40
CA LEU A 198 -55.08 -25.15 17.24
C LEU A 198 -55.13 -26.07 16.01
N SER A 199 -56.24 -26.80 15.83
CA SER A 199 -56.49 -27.59 14.62
C SER A 199 -56.78 -26.69 13.41
N GLY A 200 -56.42 -27.11 12.19
CA GLY A 200 -56.74 -26.35 10.98
C GLY A 200 -55.77 -25.21 10.64
N VAL A 201 -54.61 -25.15 11.30
CA VAL A 201 -53.49 -24.25 10.95
C VAL A 201 -52.24 -25.07 10.71
N THR A 202 -51.46 -24.72 9.68
CA THR A 202 -50.19 -25.38 9.39
C THR A 202 -49.17 -24.39 8.84
N ALA A 203 -47.96 -24.40 9.39
CA ALA A 203 -46.80 -23.68 8.87
C ALA A 203 -46.06 -24.52 7.82
N ARG A 204 -45.62 -23.87 6.74
CA ARG A 204 -44.82 -24.44 5.66
C ARG A 204 -43.83 -23.41 5.13
N LEU A 205 -42.75 -23.87 4.51
CA LEU A 205 -41.85 -23.01 3.76
C LEU A 205 -42.24 -23.03 2.27
N GLN A 206 -42.36 -21.86 1.65
CA GLN A 206 -42.57 -21.74 0.21
C GLN A 206 -41.79 -20.53 -0.31
N ASP A 207 -40.98 -20.74 -1.35
CA ASP A 207 -40.11 -19.72 -1.96
C ASP A 207 -39.18 -19.01 -0.96
N GLY A 208 -38.69 -19.76 0.04
CA GLY A 208 -37.79 -19.25 1.08
C GLY A 208 -38.48 -18.41 2.17
N ALA A 209 -39.81 -18.28 2.15
CA ALA A 209 -40.57 -17.56 3.17
C ALA A 209 -41.51 -18.48 3.96
N LEU A 210 -41.66 -18.22 5.26
CA LEU A 210 -42.64 -18.90 6.10
C LEU A 210 -44.05 -18.52 5.65
N ARG A 211 -44.89 -19.54 5.44
CA ARG A 211 -46.31 -19.40 5.16
C ARG A 211 -47.13 -20.18 6.18
N ILE A 212 -48.23 -19.57 6.61
CA ILE A 212 -49.21 -20.19 7.50
C ILE A 212 -50.48 -20.40 6.68
N VAL A 213 -50.93 -21.64 6.61
CA VAL A 213 -52.12 -22.06 5.87
C VAL A 213 -53.21 -22.41 6.87
N THR A 214 -54.43 -21.92 6.66
CA THR A 214 -55.62 -22.26 7.45
C THR A 214 -56.62 -23.05 6.61
N ASP A 215 -57.45 -23.86 7.27
CA ASP A 215 -58.53 -24.63 6.65
C ASP A 215 -59.82 -23.81 6.43
N SER A 216 -59.94 -22.67 7.10
CA SER A 216 -61.07 -21.74 6.99
C SER A 216 -60.60 -20.30 6.78
N ALA A 217 -61.37 -19.56 5.98
CA ALA A 217 -61.17 -18.13 5.71
C ALA A 217 -61.57 -17.23 6.90
N GLU A 218 -62.26 -17.76 7.89
CA GLU A 218 -62.70 -17.00 9.08
C GLU A 218 -61.61 -16.87 10.15
N ARG A 219 -60.55 -17.70 10.07
CA ARG A 219 -59.45 -17.67 11.03
C ARG A 219 -58.57 -16.45 10.81
N LYS A 220 -58.19 -15.80 11.91
CA LYS A 220 -57.35 -14.59 11.87
C LYS A 220 -55.93 -14.94 12.25
N ILE A 221 -54.97 -14.70 11.37
CA ILE A 221 -53.55 -14.85 11.68
C ILE A 221 -52.90 -13.47 11.73
N ALA A 222 -52.08 -13.20 12.75
CA ALA A 222 -51.34 -11.96 12.89
C ALA A 222 -49.97 -12.19 13.54
N LEU A 223 -49.04 -11.25 13.37
CA LEU A 223 -47.82 -11.22 14.19
C LEU A 223 -48.15 -10.64 15.57
N GLY A 224 -47.68 -11.32 16.61
CA GLY A 224 -47.75 -10.82 17.99
C GLY A 224 -46.63 -9.82 18.28
N SER A 225 -46.92 -8.85 19.14
CA SER A 225 -45.99 -7.77 19.52
C SER A 225 -44.77 -8.23 20.32
N GLY A 226 -44.75 -9.47 20.82
CA GLY A 226 -43.62 -10.07 21.53
C GLY A 226 -42.55 -10.71 20.61
N SER A 227 -42.66 -10.58 19.29
CA SER A 227 -41.67 -11.13 18.36
C SER A 227 -40.38 -10.31 18.38
N THR A 228 -39.24 -10.98 18.52
CA THR A 228 -37.91 -10.35 18.42
C THR A 228 -37.53 -10.08 16.96
N THR A 229 -36.65 -9.10 16.71
CA THR A 229 -36.14 -8.81 15.37
C THR A 229 -35.42 -10.02 14.75
N LEU A 230 -34.65 -10.76 15.56
CA LEU A 230 -33.94 -11.96 15.09
C LEU A 230 -34.87 -13.15 14.88
N GLY A 231 -35.94 -13.29 15.68
CA GLY A 231 -36.97 -14.30 15.48
C GLY A 231 -37.77 -14.06 14.19
N LEU A 232 -38.15 -12.81 13.93
CA LEU A 232 -38.79 -12.43 12.65
C LEU A 232 -37.87 -12.70 11.46
N LYS A 233 -36.59 -12.32 11.56
CA LYS A 233 -35.60 -12.60 10.50
C LYS A 233 -35.36 -14.10 10.31
N ALA A 234 -35.32 -14.88 11.39
CA ALA A 234 -35.17 -16.34 11.33
C ALA A 234 -36.36 -16.99 10.58
N ALA A 235 -37.57 -16.49 10.85
CA ALA A 235 -38.80 -16.89 10.17
C ALA A 235 -38.93 -16.33 8.74
N GLY A 236 -37.98 -15.50 8.28
CA GLY A 236 -38.05 -14.83 6.99
C GLY A 236 -39.20 -13.82 6.90
N LEU A 237 -39.64 -13.25 8.02
CA LEU A 237 -40.74 -12.29 8.13
C LEU A 237 -40.24 -10.86 8.34
N SER A 238 -40.92 -9.88 7.75
CA SER A 238 -40.69 -8.44 7.99
C SER A 238 -41.77 -7.87 8.91
N ALA A 239 -41.40 -6.98 9.84
CA ALA A 239 -42.22 -6.49 10.96
C ALA A 239 -43.55 -5.78 10.61
N SER A 240 -43.86 -5.58 9.34
CA SER A 240 -45.06 -4.89 8.90
C SER A 240 -45.76 -5.73 7.84
N ARG A 241 -46.73 -6.57 8.24
CA ARG A 241 -47.97 -6.90 7.50
C ARG A 241 -49.02 -7.46 8.46
N THR A 242 -50.26 -6.98 8.34
CA THR A 242 -51.46 -7.72 8.74
C THR A 242 -51.74 -8.77 7.66
N ALA A 243 -52.32 -9.91 8.00
CA ALA A 243 -52.42 -11.04 7.09
C ALA A 243 -53.60 -10.91 6.04
N GLU A 244 -53.45 -11.15 4.70
CA GLU A 244 -54.45 -11.52 3.58
C GLU A 244 -54.31 -12.95 2.86
N VAL A 245 -55.16 -14.00 3.19
CA VAL A 245 -55.27 -15.52 3.08
C VAL A 245 -55.43 -15.75 1.60
N LYS A 246 -54.65 -16.69 1.09
CA LYS A 246 -54.74 -17.10 -0.29
C LYS A 246 -55.05 -18.58 -0.34
N ALA A 247 -55.84 -18.97 -1.34
CA ALA A 247 -56.11 -20.37 -1.63
C ALA A 247 -54.81 -21.09 -2.05
N VAL A 248 -54.86 -22.42 -2.01
CA VAL A 248 -53.74 -23.34 -2.29
C VAL A 248 -53.11 -23.11 -3.68
N ASP A 249 -53.83 -22.47 -4.61
CA ASP A 249 -53.44 -22.20 -5.99
C ASP A 249 -53.06 -20.73 -6.28
N GLY A 250 -53.02 -19.86 -5.27
CA GLY A 250 -52.69 -18.44 -5.43
C GLY A 250 -53.86 -17.54 -5.86
N THR A 251 -55.09 -18.08 -5.97
CA THR A 251 -56.30 -17.25 -6.13
C THR A 251 -56.70 -16.66 -4.77
N VAL A 252 -57.03 -15.36 -4.72
CA VAL A 252 -57.21 -14.63 -3.44
C VAL A 252 -58.59 -14.87 -2.85
N THR A 253 -58.62 -15.39 -1.62
CA THR A 253 -59.77 -15.35 -0.70
C THR A 253 -59.29 -15.46 0.77
N GLY A 254 -59.28 -14.34 1.53
CA GLY A 254 -59.15 -14.24 3.02
C GLY A 254 -57.88 -13.51 3.57
N ASN A 255 -57.34 -13.80 4.82
CA ASN A 255 -56.15 -13.27 5.66
C ASN A 255 -54.68 -14.03 5.94
N MET A 256 -53.49 -13.75 5.26
CA MET A 256 -52.03 -14.23 5.15
C MET A 256 -50.94 -13.15 5.42
N LEU A 257 -49.97 -13.49 6.28
CA LEU A 257 -48.70 -12.78 6.47
C LEU A 257 -47.67 -13.22 5.42
N GLN A 258 -46.99 -12.27 4.79
CA GLN A 258 -45.87 -12.55 3.87
C GLN A 258 -44.61 -11.80 4.31
N GLY A 259 -43.48 -12.50 4.28
CA GLY A 259 -42.16 -11.92 4.44
C GLY A 259 -41.71 -11.16 3.19
N GLY A 260 -41.05 -10.01 3.39
CA GLY A 260 -40.43 -9.26 2.30
C GLY A 260 -39.24 -10.00 1.71
N HIS A 261 -39.18 -10.07 0.38
CA HIS A 261 -38.01 -10.53 -0.36
C HIS A 261 -36.88 -9.51 -0.15
N HIS A 262 -35.78 -9.94 0.46
CA HIS A 262 -34.55 -9.16 0.45
C HIS A 262 -33.78 -9.46 -0.85
N ALA A 263 -33.52 -8.42 -1.64
CA ALA A 263 -32.39 -8.39 -2.55
C ALA A 263 -31.08 -8.27 -1.76
#